data_AF-B6QTF5-F1
#
_entry.id   AF-B6QTF5-F1
#
_cell.length_a   1.000
_cell.length_b   1.000
_cell.length_c   1.000
_cell.angle_alpha   90.00
_cell.angle_beta   90.00
_cell.angle_gamma   90.00
#
_symmetry.space_group_name_H-M   'P 1'
#
loop_
_entity.id
_entity.type
_entity.pdbx_description
1 polymer ?
#
loop_
_entity_poly.entity_id
_entity_poly.type
_entity_poly.pdbx_seq_one_letter_code
_entity_poly.pdbx_strand_id
1 'polypeptide(L)'
;MPEIDFFLNLLNLEHLPPLPEDPVKRADIESVLQNGYVALDNLLTEEDVQSLREEVDRMTGENPRTGRHMFEGRDTVRIYSLLNKSRKFDKCCLFDRVLALNEYFLMKGYTISATSTIQINPGEKPQLFHHDDGYTYLPRPRPPMGVAIMIAIDDFTAENGATLMVPGSHLWDSKRRPTMEEAVPMVGKAGTVFYFLGTTWHCGGSNMTNKPRRAATIQYCQPYIRAVENQFLAVDPRRLSEIPDDIVKMMGYGLQKPFIGYVDGLDPLKGARRMVDWLQQPLDMQPPAFATIDIIGIAHSPAQLHPIRPAVNMNPHISVPRQHSTPSFGGSSGAGSAGRGNSSIKMPRFFKRLFKFPQMDFEMAIWEMTSLLIAPKKVFKSMYYHVKTKNTWHRPDPSFTYLLSFFLLLTALAWGLAYSPSFGSIFRLSILFVFVHFIGTSLFISTIAYFIVGRIFGPNGAAASLTGLSRGSRMPRRGAAQGLFAQPGEKEHIEFGYCFDVSNRAFFPLYLHLYVIQFLLLPLLTRNPPNFLTTFLGNTLYLSALLYYTYITFLGYNALPFLHNTELLLLPILVLSILWLVSLIAGWNVITQGRGVEGLFWGV
;
A
#
# COMPACT_ATOMS: atom_id res chain seq x y z
N MET A 1 5.69 30.98 -20.98
CA MET A 1 5.69 30.87 -19.50
C MET A 1 6.61 29.71 -19.17
N PRO A 2 7.74 29.92 -18.46
CA PRO A 2 8.77 28.89 -18.29
C PRO A 2 8.27 27.55 -17.74
N GLU A 3 7.20 27.57 -16.93
CA GLU A 3 6.60 26.37 -16.33
C GLU A 3 5.74 25.56 -17.32
N ILE A 4 5.09 26.21 -18.29
CA ILE A 4 4.33 25.52 -19.36
C ILE A 4 5.29 24.86 -20.34
N ASP A 5 6.35 25.57 -20.74
CA ASP A 5 7.37 25.02 -21.64
C ASP A 5 8.06 23.81 -21.00
N PHE A 6 8.32 23.87 -19.68
CA PHE A 6 8.80 22.72 -18.91
C PHE A 6 7.80 21.56 -18.88
N PHE A 7 6.50 21.82 -18.67
CA PHE A 7 5.47 20.78 -18.68
C PHE A 7 5.33 20.10 -20.05
N LEU A 8 5.34 20.87 -21.13
CA LEU A 8 5.32 20.35 -22.50
C LEU A 8 6.56 19.49 -22.78
N ASN A 9 7.74 19.92 -22.33
CA ASN A 9 8.97 19.13 -22.41
C ASN A 9 8.92 17.87 -21.55
N LEU A 10 8.17 17.88 -20.46
CA LEU A 10 8.01 16.76 -19.55
C LEU A 10 6.96 15.77 -20.06
N LEU A 11 5.96 16.26 -20.79
CA LEU A 11 5.03 15.43 -21.54
C LEU A 11 5.82 14.46 -22.43
N ASN A 12 6.94 14.86 -23.06
CA ASN A 12 7.93 14.08 -23.85
C ASN A 12 7.53 12.69 -24.38
N LEU A 13 6.26 12.54 -24.72
CA LEU A 13 5.76 11.76 -25.81
C LEU A 13 6.40 12.46 -27.02
N GLU A 14 7.36 11.87 -27.73
CA GLU A 14 8.08 12.55 -28.83
C GLU A 14 7.16 13.11 -29.96
N HIS A 15 5.83 12.96 -29.85
CA HIS A 15 4.82 13.32 -30.83
C HIS A 15 3.51 13.83 -30.17
N LEU A 16 3.55 14.82 -29.25
CA LEU A 16 2.30 15.52 -28.91
C LEU A 16 1.61 15.97 -30.20
N PRO A 17 0.30 15.71 -30.37
CA PRO A 17 -0.39 16.15 -31.56
C PRO A 17 -0.36 17.68 -31.65
N PRO A 18 -0.37 18.26 -32.86
CA PRO A 18 -0.52 19.70 -33.00
C PRO A 18 -1.83 20.15 -32.35
N LEU A 19 -1.87 21.39 -31.87
CA LEU A 19 -3.12 21.98 -31.39
C LEU A 19 -4.17 21.91 -32.51
N PRO A 20 -5.42 21.55 -32.20
CA PRO A 20 -6.47 21.45 -33.21
C PRO A 20 -6.71 22.81 -33.88
N GLU A 21 -7.16 22.77 -35.14
CA GLU A 21 -7.56 23.97 -35.88
C GLU A 21 -8.87 24.56 -35.37
N ASP A 22 -9.76 23.71 -34.83
CA ASP A 22 -11.00 24.14 -34.18
C ASP A 22 -10.67 25.05 -32.98
N PRO A 23 -11.15 26.31 -32.99
CA PRO A 23 -10.79 27.30 -31.98
C PRO A 23 -11.33 26.95 -30.58
N VAL A 24 -12.46 26.24 -30.50
CA VAL A 24 -13.06 25.84 -29.22
C VAL A 24 -12.22 24.73 -28.59
N LYS A 25 -11.90 23.68 -29.36
CA LYS A 25 -11.04 22.58 -28.86
C LYS A 25 -9.64 23.08 -28.50
N ARG A 26 -9.11 24.05 -29.26
CA ARG A 26 -7.82 24.67 -28.95
C ARG A 26 -7.88 25.41 -27.61
N ALA A 27 -8.89 26.25 -27.41
CA ALA A 27 -9.07 26.98 -26.15
C ALA A 27 -9.22 26.04 -24.95
N ASP A 28 -9.88 24.89 -25.13
CA ASP A 28 -10.00 23.88 -24.09
C ASP A 28 -8.65 23.31 -23.68
N ILE A 29 -7.83 22.90 -24.66
CA ILE A 29 -6.49 22.36 -24.42
C ILE A 29 -5.61 23.42 -23.77
N GLU A 30 -5.64 24.67 -24.24
CA GLU A 30 -4.89 25.78 -23.67
C GLU A 30 -5.29 26.05 -22.21
N SER A 31 -6.59 26.01 -21.89
CA SER A 31 -7.06 26.14 -20.50
C SER A 31 -6.53 25.00 -19.63
N VAL A 32 -6.54 23.75 -20.11
CA VAL A 32 -6.01 22.62 -19.34
C VAL A 32 -4.49 22.70 -19.18
N LEU A 33 -3.75 23.14 -20.20
CA LEU A 33 -2.31 23.36 -20.09
C LEU A 33 -1.98 24.42 -19.03
N GLN A 34 -2.75 25.50 -18.97
CA GLN A 34 -2.55 26.59 -18.02
C GLN A 34 -3.01 26.24 -16.60
N ASN A 35 -4.22 25.69 -16.47
CA ASN A 35 -4.91 25.57 -15.18
C ASN A 35 -4.93 24.13 -14.65
N GLY A 36 -4.72 23.13 -15.50
CA GLY A 36 -4.87 21.71 -15.17
C GLY A 36 -6.31 21.21 -15.31
N TYR A 37 -7.25 22.08 -15.70
CA TYR A 37 -8.67 21.77 -15.89
C TYR A 37 -9.38 22.80 -16.80
N VAL A 38 -10.60 22.46 -17.25
CA VAL A 38 -11.49 23.34 -18.03
C VAL A 38 -12.95 22.96 -17.79
N ALA A 39 -13.86 23.94 -17.89
CA ALA A 39 -15.31 23.74 -17.89
C ALA A 39 -15.83 23.74 -19.34
N LEU A 40 -16.67 22.75 -19.68
CA LEU A 40 -17.20 22.52 -21.01
C LEU A 40 -18.73 22.63 -20.96
N ASP A 41 -19.25 23.75 -21.43
CA ASP A 41 -20.69 23.99 -21.54
C ASP A 41 -21.27 23.46 -22.86
N ASN A 42 -22.59 23.27 -22.89
CA ASN A 42 -23.37 22.86 -24.06
C ASN A 42 -23.04 21.46 -24.62
N LEU A 43 -22.53 20.55 -23.79
CA LEU A 43 -22.31 19.14 -24.18
C LEU A 43 -23.56 18.26 -23.96
N LEU A 44 -24.46 18.70 -23.10
CA LEU A 44 -25.70 18.03 -22.74
C LEU A 44 -26.87 19.00 -22.90
N THR A 45 -27.99 18.49 -23.41
CA THR A 45 -29.26 19.23 -23.39
C THR A 45 -29.90 19.15 -22.02
N GLU A 46 -30.89 20.01 -21.76
CA GLU A 46 -31.69 19.91 -20.53
C GLU A 46 -32.39 18.55 -20.39
N GLU A 47 -32.83 17.97 -21.51
CA GLU A 47 -33.42 16.63 -21.55
C GLU A 47 -32.41 15.54 -21.18
N ASP A 48 -31.16 15.63 -21.67
CA ASP A 48 -30.12 14.69 -21.27
C ASP A 48 -29.86 14.77 -19.76
N VAL A 49 -29.75 15.98 -19.21
CA VAL A 49 -29.51 16.22 -17.78
C VAL A 49 -30.66 15.67 -16.95
N GLN A 50 -31.90 15.93 -17.34
CA GLN A 50 -33.08 15.41 -16.66
C GLN A 50 -33.10 13.88 -16.71
N SER A 51 -32.78 13.29 -17.86
CA SER A 51 -32.73 11.84 -18.01
C SER A 51 -31.63 11.20 -17.15
N LEU A 52 -30.46 11.84 -17.01
CA LEU A 52 -29.40 11.39 -16.10
C LEU A 52 -29.84 11.50 -14.64
N ARG A 53 -30.53 12.60 -14.27
CA ARG A 53 -31.03 12.82 -12.91
C ARG A 53 -32.00 11.72 -12.49
N GLU A 54 -33.00 11.44 -13.33
CA GLU A 54 -33.99 10.38 -13.10
C GLU A 54 -33.33 9.00 -13.00
N GLU A 55 -32.33 8.74 -13.84
CA GLU A 55 -31.62 7.46 -13.82
C GLU A 55 -30.76 7.28 -12.56
N VAL A 56 -30.11 8.35 -12.09
CA VAL A 56 -29.41 8.35 -10.80
C VAL A 56 -30.40 8.10 -9.66
N ASP A 57 -31.56 8.75 -9.66
CA ASP A 57 -32.60 8.53 -8.65
C ASP A 57 -33.10 7.08 -8.64
N ARG A 58 -33.42 6.54 -9.82
CA ARG A 58 -33.85 5.15 -10.00
C ARG A 58 -32.82 4.15 -9.47
N MET A 59 -31.53 4.37 -9.78
CA MET A 59 -30.45 3.47 -9.33
C MET A 59 -30.11 3.65 -7.84
N THR A 60 -30.33 4.84 -7.28
CA THR A 60 -30.11 5.14 -5.85
C THR A 60 -31.14 4.41 -4.99
N GLY A 61 -32.41 4.45 -5.40
CA GLY A 61 -33.52 3.82 -4.68
C GLY A 61 -33.76 4.42 -3.29
N GLU A 62 -34.57 3.72 -2.47
CA GLU A 62 -35.02 4.24 -1.17
C GLU A 62 -34.00 4.10 -0.04
N ASN A 63 -33.08 3.13 -0.12
CA ASN A 63 -32.12 2.81 0.95
C ASN A 63 -30.68 2.78 0.41
N PRO A 64 -30.12 3.94 0.02
CA PRO A 64 -28.79 3.99 -0.55
C PRO A 64 -27.71 3.65 0.47
N ARG A 65 -26.64 3.00 0.01
CA ARG A 65 -25.42 2.84 0.81
C ARG A 65 -24.63 4.13 0.80
N THR A 66 -24.22 4.58 1.98
CA THR A 66 -23.35 5.74 2.12
C THR A 66 -21.87 5.36 2.01
N GLY A 67 -21.01 6.37 1.85
CA GLY A 67 -19.58 6.18 1.69
C GLY A 67 -18.93 5.41 2.83
N ARG A 68 -18.01 4.53 2.46
CA ARG A 68 -17.42 3.52 3.34
C ARG A 68 -16.28 4.06 4.19
N HIS A 69 -15.70 5.19 3.80
CA HIS A 69 -14.53 5.79 4.43
C HIS A 69 -14.48 7.31 4.21
N MET A 70 -13.59 7.98 4.94
CA MET A 70 -13.43 9.45 4.93
C MET A 70 -13.22 10.06 3.54
N PHE A 71 -12.54 9.33 2.65
CA PHE A 71 -12.33 9.79 1.28
C PHE A 71 -13.61 9.76 0.45
N GLU A 72 -14.42 8.70 0.56
CA GLU A 72 -15.70 8.66 -0.15
C GLU A 72 -16.64 9.78 0.34
N GLY A 73 -16.59 10.05 1.65
CA GLY A 73 -17.47 10.97 2.38
C GLY A 73 -18.47 10.17 3.20
N ARG A 74 -18.72 10.55 4.46
CA ARG A 74 -19.53 9.74 5.39
C ARG A 74 -21.01 9.77 5.04
N ASP A 75 -21.47 10.83 4.39
CA ASP A 75 -22.81 10.97 3.86
C ASP A 75 -22.77 11.31 2.36
N THR A 76 -22.23 10.37 1.59
CA THR A 76 -22.22 10.41 0.13
C THR A 76 -22.76 9.12 -0.45
N VAL A 77 -23.40 9.18 -1.61
CA VAL A 77 -23.86 7.98 -2.33
C VAL A 77 -23.06 7.84 -3.63
N ARG A 78 -22.56 6.64 -3.89
CA ARG A 78 -21.75 6.33 -5.08
C ARG A 78 -22.26 5.07 -5.76
N ILE A 79 -22.55 5.18 -7.05
CA ILE A 79 -22.93 4.04 -7.90
C ILE A 79 -21.79 3.82 -8.89
N TYR A 80 -21.09 2.69 -8.76
CA TYR A 80 -19.96 2.31 -9.64
C TYR A 80 -20.43 1.53 -10.88
N SER A 81 -19.53 1.20 -11.81
CA SER A 81 -19.79 0.39 -13.01
C SER A 81 -21.06 0.84 -13.75
N LEU A 82 -21.12 2.12 -14.13
CA LEU A 82 -22.27 2.68 -14.84
C LEU A 82 -22.48 2.00 -16.18
N LEU A 83 -21.38 1.61 -16.85
CA LEU A 83 -21.38 0.88 -18.10
C LEU A 83 -21.93 -0.55 -17.99
N ASN A 84 -22.19 -1.08 -16.80
CA ASN A 84 -22.94 -2.33 -16.63
C ASN A 84 -24.42 -2.09 -16.26
N LYS A 85 -24.77 -0.87 -15.84
CA LYS A 85 -26.04 -0.59 -15.17
C LYS A 85 -27.01 0.22 -16.00
N SER A 86 -26.52 1.12 -16.85
CA SER A 86 -27.37 2.01 -17.63
C SER A 86 -26.72 2.43 -18.94
N ARG A 87 -27.53 2.60 -19.99
CA ARG A 87 -27.11 3.17 -21.29
C ARG A 87 -27.17 4.69 -21.32
N LYS A 88 -27.82 5.32 -20.34
CA LYS A 88 -27.96 6.79 -20.28
C LYS A 88 -26.61 7.52 -20.14
N PHE A 89 -25.59 6.84 -19.64
CA PHE A 89 -24.23 7.38 -19.50
C PHE A 89 -23.33 7.15 -20.72
N ASP A 90 -23.76 6.37 -21.72
CA ASP A 90 -22.91 6.00 -22.87
C ASP A 90 -22.52 7.25 -23.68
N LYS A 91 -23.48 8.17 -23.91
CA LYS A 91 -23.24 9.48 -24.55
C LYS A 91 -22.14 10.28 -23.85
N CYS A 92 -22.06 10.17 -22.52
CA CYS A 92 -21.08 10.90 -21.73
C CYS A 92 -19.64 10.42 -21.94
N CYS A 93 -19.46 9.21 -22.47
CA CYS A 93 -18.14 8.68 -22.81
C CYS A 93 -17.63 9.16 -24.16
N LEU A 94 -18.49 9.77 -24.99
CA LEU A 94 -18.27 10.05 -26.40
C LEU A 94 -18.38 11.54 -26.76
N PHE A 95 -18.28 12.44 -25.78
CA PHE A 95 -18.29 13.87 -26.05
C PHE A 95 -17.08 14.27 -26.90
N ASP A 96 -17.32 14.84 -28.09
CA ASP A 96 -16.28 15.21 -29.05
C ASP A 96 -15.17 16.09 -28.45
N ARG A 97 -15.52 17.10 -27.65
CA ARG A 97 -14.54 17.96 -26.96
C ARG A 97 -13.70 17.19 -25.91
N VAL A 98 -14.30 16.22 -25.21
CA VAL A 98 -13.57 15.37 -24.24
C VAL A 98 -12.66 14.39 -24.94
N LEU A 99 -13.10 13.78 -26.04
CA LEU A 99 -12.26 12.89 -26.84
C LEU A 99 -11.05 13.63 -27.41
N ALA A 100 -11.22 14.87 -27.90
CA ALA A 100 -10.12 15.71 -28.36
C ALA A 100 -9.11 16.03 -27.24
N LEU A 101 -9.58 16.33 -26.02
CA LEU A 101 -8.71 16.53 -24.85
C LEU A 101 -7.96 15.23 -24.49
N ASN A 102 -8.65 14.09 -24.50
CA ASN A 102 -8.03 12.79 -24.24
C ASN A 102 -6.95 12.45 -25.26
N GLU A 103 -7.20 12.68 -26.55
CA GLU A 103 -6.22 12.47 -27.63
C GLU A 103 -4.99 13.37 -27.49
N TYR A 104 -5.13 14.54 -26.87
CA TYR A 104 -4.01 15.45 -26.61
C TYR A 104 -3.19 15.02 -25.39
N PHE A 105 -3.84 14.66 -24.28
CA PHE A 105 -3.16 14.39 -22.99
C PHE A 105 -2.84 12.91 -22.73
N LEU A 106 -3.46 11.98 -23.45
CA LEU A 106 -3.24 10.54 -23.33
C LEU A 106 -2.75 9.94 -24.65
N MET A 107 -2.04 8.82 -24.56
CA MET A 107 -1.66 8.08 -25.76
C MET A 107 -2.88 7.51 -26.48
N LYS A 108 -2.81 7.46 -27.81
CA LYS A 108 -3.81 6.77 -28.64
C LYS A 108 -4.08 5.37 -28.09
N GLY A 109 -5.37 5.03 -28.00
CA GLY A 109 -5.84 3.77 -27.41
C GLY A 109 -6.01 3.79 -25.90
N TYR A 110 -6.01 4.99 -25.28
CA TYR A 110 -6.39 5.18 -23.88
C TYR A 110 -7.69 4.45 -23.52
N THR A 111 -7.82 4.12 -22.24
CA THR A 111 -8.90 3.28 -21.74
C THR A 111 -9.73 4.00 -20.68
N ILE A 112 -11.00 3.61 -20.53
CA ILE A 112 -11.84 3.99 -19.41
C ILE A 112 -11.32 3.27 -18.16
N SER A 113 -10.94 4.06 -17.16
CA SER A 113 -10.42 3.60 -15.89
C SER A 113 -11.54 3.28 -14.90
N ALA A 114 -12.56 4.13 -14.81
CA ALA A 114 -13.70 3.94 -13.93
C ALA A 114 -14.90 4.80 -14.36
N THR A 115 -16.11 4.35 -14.05
CA THR A 115 -17.34 5.15 -14.18
C THR A 115 -18.12 5.11 -12.89
N SER A 116 -18.52 6.28 -12.36
CA SER A 116 -19.35 6.30 -11.14
C SER A 116 -20.19 7.56 -11.00
N THR A 117 -21.27 7.47 -10.24
CA THR A 117 -21.99 8.66 -9.75
C THR A 117 -21.42 9.08 -8.39
N ILE A 118 -21.62 10.36 -8.07
CA ILE A 118 -21.30 10.95 -6.79
C ILE A 118 -22.45 11.85 -6.37
N GLN A 119 -23.11 11.51 -5.27
CA GLN A 119 -24.06 12.37 -4.58
C GLN A 119 -23.44 12.84 -3.27
N ILE A 120 -23.40 14.15 -3.06
CA ILE A 120 -22.96 14.77 -1.80
C ILE A 120 -24.21 15.25 -1.05
N ASN A 121 -24.50 14.65 0.11
CA ASN A 121 -25.70 14.97 0.87
C ASN A 121 -25.53 16.24 1.73
N PRO A 122 -26.64 16.85 2.19
CA PRO A 122 -26.61 18.02 3.07
C PRO A 122 -25.71 17.84 4.30
N GLY A 123 -24.85 18.82 4.58
CA GLY A 123 -23.96 18.83 5.74
C GLY A 123 -22.67 18.03 5.58
N GLU A 124 -22.44 17.39 4.43
CA GLU A 124 -21.20 16.63 4.19
C GLU A 124 -19.97 17.57 4.17
N LYS A 125 -18.88 17.09 4.76
CA LYS A 125 -17.61 17.81 4.90
C LYS A 125 -16.77 17.72 3.62
N PRO A 126 -15.85 18.67 3.39
CA PRO A 126 -15.01 18.59 2.20
C PRO A 126 -14.11 17.34 2.27
N GLN A 127 -13.83 16.77 1.11
CA GLN A 127 -12.84 15.70 1.00
C GLN A 127 -11.44 16.24 1.27
N LEU A 128 -10.52 15.32 1.57
CA LEU A 128 -9.10 15.66 1.61
C LEU A 128 -8.60 15.97 0.19
N PHE A 129 -7.71 16.95 0.08
CA PHE A 129 -7.00 17.22 -1.16
C PHE A 129 -6.26 15.98 -1.66
N HIS A 130 -6.46 15.70 -2.94
CA HIS A 130 -5.83 14.60 -3.65
C HIS A 130 -5.64 14.97 -5.11
N HIS A 131 -4.96 14.08 -5.83
CA HIS A 131 -4.92 14.07 -7.28
C HIS A 131 -5.15 12.61 -7.70
N ASP A 132 -5.93 12.38 -8.75
CA ASP A 132 -6.49 11.06 -9.03
C ASP A 132 -5.42 10.01 -9.35
N ASP A 133 -4.28 10.43 -9.92
CA ASP A 133 -3.19 9.51 -10.23
C ASP A 133 -2.20 9.29 -9.07
N GLY A 134 -2.60 9.60 -7.84
CA GLY A 134 -1.81 9.40 -6.61
C GLY A 134 -1.35 7.97 -6.37
N TYR A 135 -1.99 6.98 -7.01
CA TYR A 135 -1.61 5.56 -6.96
C TYR A 135 -0.37 5.20 -7.80
N THR A 136 0.12 6.10 -8.65
CA THR A 136 1.19 5.79 -9.62
C THR A 136 2.60 5.87 -9.01
N TYR A 137 2.75 6.47 -7.82
CA TYR A 137 4.01 6.64 -7.07
C TYR A 137 5.22 7.19 -7.84
N LEU A 138 5.03 7.62 -9.09
CA LEU A 138 6.04 8.29 -9.90
C LEU A 138 6.22 9.73 -9.38
N PRO A 139 7.46 10.21 -9.29
CA PRO A 139 7.74 11.57 -8.80
C PRO A 139 7.08 12.61 -9.71
N ARG A 140 6.67 13.71 -9.11
CA ARG A 140 6.13 14.89 -9.80
C ARG A 140 7.18 16.00 -9.82
N PRO A 141 7.14 16.91 -10.81
CA PRO A 141 6.20 16.96 -11.94
C PRO A 141 6.34 15.75 -12.88
N ARG A 142 5.23 15.31 -13.50
CA ARG A 142 5.19 14.23 -14.51
C ARG A 142 3.98 14.38 -15.43
N PRO A 143 3.95 13.69 -16.58
CA PRO A 143 2.73 13.57 -17.41
C PRO A 143 1.56 12.94 -16.64
N PRO A 144 0.31 13.25 -17.04
CA PRO A 144 -0.88 12.62 -16.47
C PRO A 144 -0.92 11.13 -16.84
N MET A 145 -1.13 10.28 -15.83
CA MET A 145 -1.36 8.83 -16.03
C MET A 145 -2.83 8.51 -16.27
N GLY A 146 -3.70 9.49 -16.01
CA GLY A 146 -5.10 9.49 -16.32
C GLY A 146 -5.67 10.90 -16.21
N VAL A 147 -6.91 11.01 -16.63
CA VAL A 147 -7.71 12.24 -16.66
C VAL A 147 -9.13 11.87 -16.27
N ALA A 148 -9.91 12.85 -15.86
CA ALA A 148 -11.29 12.62 -15.48
C ALA A 148 -12.19 13.73 -16.03
N ILE A 149 -13.44 13.35 -16.31
CA ILE A 149 -14.52 14.30 -16.40
C ILE A 149 -15.44 14.19 -15.21
N MET A 150 -16.00 15.32 -14.79
CA MET A 150 -17.09 15.43 -13.83
C MET A 150 -18.27 16.11 -14.52
N ILE A 151 -19.39 15.41 -14.60
CA ILE A 151 -20.63 15.86 -15.23
C ILE A 151 -21.54 16.39 -14.12
N ALA A 152 -21.88 17.67 -14.18
CA ALA A 152 -22.82 18.29 -13.26
C ALA A 152 -24.25 17.82 -13.57
N ILE A 153 -24.84 16.97 -12.72
CA ILE A 153 -26.24 16.55 -12.86
C ILE A 153 -27.18 17.55 -12.19
N ASP A 154 -26.70 18.21 -11.14
CA ASP A 154 -27.31 19.40 -10.55
C ASP A 154 -26.35 20.60 -10.73
N ASP A 155 -26.85 21.82 -10.55
CA ASP A 155 -25.99 23.02 -10.52
C ASP A 155 -24.84 22.81 -9.52
N PHE A 156 -23.62 23.18 -9.89
CA PHE A 156 -22.48 23.24 -8.98
C PHE A 156 -22.34 24.67 -8.49
N THR A 157 -22.43 24.88 -7.19
CA THR A 157 -22.23 26.19 -6.54
C THR A 157 -21.19 26.08 -5.43
N ALA A 158 -20.65 27.21 -4.98
CA ALA A 158 -19.68 27.23 -3.90
C ALA A 158 -20.25 26.65 -2.58
N GLU A 159 -21.58 26.75 -2.40
CA GLU A 159 -22.28 26.37 -1.18
C GLU A 159 -22.74 24.91 -1.18
N ASN A 160 -22.92 24.26 -2.34
CA ASN A 160 -23.50 22.92 -2.43
C ASN A 160 -22.48 21.79 -2.64
N GLY A 161 -21.21 22.09 -2.40
CA GLY A 161 -20.13 21.11 -2.52
C GLY A 161 -19.67 20.89 -3.95
N ALA A 162 -19.61 21.96 -4.76
CA ALA A 162 -18.83 21.94 -6.00
C ALA A 162 -17.40 21.45 -5.73
N THR A 163 -16.84 20.70 -6.68
CA THR A 163 -15.44 20.27 -6.59
C THR A 163 -14.52 21.48 -6.54
N LEU A 164 -13.61 21.50 -5.57
CA LEU A 164 -12.59 22.53 -5.41
C LEU A 164 -11.34 22.11 -6.19
N MET A 165 -10.91 22.92 -7.13
CA MET A 165 -9.69 22.71 -7.94
C MET A 165 -8.60 23.67 -7.49
N VAL A 166 -7.35 23.25 -7.61
CA VAL A 166 -6.20 24.13 -7.37
C VAL A 166 -5.53 24.44 -8.71
N PRO A 167 -5.78 25.62 -9.32
CA PRO A 167 -5.26 25.94 -10.64
C PRO A 167 -3.73 25.89 -10.71
N GLY A 168 -3.18 25.37 -11.80
CA GLY A 168 -1.74 25.26 -12.03
C GLY A 168 -1.05 24.16 -11.22
N SER A 169 -1.79 23.48 -10.33
CA SER A 169 -1.20 22.51 -9.41
C SER A 169 -0.75 21.22 -10.08
N HIS A 170 -1.15 20.94 -11.32
CA HIS A 170 -0.64 19.84 -12.14
C HIS A 170 0.88 19.94 -12.37
N LEU A 171 1.44 21.15 -12.32
CA LEU A 171 2.86 21.44 -12.52
C LEU A 171 3.72 21.25 -11.26
N TRP A 172 3.08 21.08 -10.09
CA TRP A 172 3.80 21.06 -8.83
C TRP A 172 4.61 19.78 -8.62
N ASP A 173 5.71 19.93 -7.89
CA ASP A 173 6.50 18.81 -7.39
C ASP A 173 5.77 18.01 -6.29
N SER A 174 6.32 16.84 -5.94
CA SER A 174 5.72 15.99 -4.90
C SER A 174 5.82 16.53 -3.47
N LYS A 175 6.55 17.64 -3.22
CA LYS A 175 6.75 18.21 -1.88
C LYS A 175 5.69 19.24 -1.54
N ARG A 176 5.16 19.97 -2.53
CA ARG A 176 4.10 20.97 -2.33
C ARG A 176 2.75 20.29 -2.02
N ARG A 177 1.96 20.93 -1.17
CA ARG A 177 0.57 20.57 -0.86
C ARG A 177 -0.29 21.83 -0.95
N PRO A 178 -1.54 21.71 -1.43
CA PRO A 178 -2.43 22.86 -1.52
C PRO A 178 -2.96 23.29 -0.16
N THR A 179 -3.37 24.55 -0.05
CA THR A 179 -4.23 25.06 1.01
C THR A 179 -5.65 25.33 0.48
N MET A 180 -6.62 25.55 1.39
CA MET A 180 -8.00 25.82 0.97
C MET A 180 -8.13 27.17 0.26
N GLU A 181 -7.28 28.14 0.58
CA GLU A 181 -7.25 29.48 -0.02
C GLU A 181 -6.76 29.46 -1.47
N GLU A 182 -5.98 28.46 -1.85
CA GLU A 182 -5.52 28.25 -3.23
C GLU A 182 -6.58 27.53 -4.09
N ALA A 183 -7.65 27.02 -3.47
CA ALA A 183 -8.65 26.20 -4.16
C ALA A 183 -9.86 27.04 -4.59
N VAL A 184 -10.31 26.80 -5.82
CA VAL A 184 -11.42 27.50 -6.46
C VAL A 184 -12.55 26.50 -6.75
N PRO A 185 -13.81 26.79 -6.37
CA PRO A 185 -14.93 25.93 -6.71
C PRO A 185 -15.20 25.94 -8.22
N MET A 186 -15.36 24.75 -8.80
CA MET A 186 -15.84 24.59 -10.17
C MET A 186 -17.35 24.84 -10.22
N VAL A 187 -17.75 26.10 -10.33
CA VAL A 187 -19.15 26.53 -10.45
C VAL A 187 -19.62 26.35 -11.90
N GLY A 188 -20.81 25.79 -12.09
CA GLY A 188 -21.39 25.54 -13.41
C GLY A 188 -22.86 25.14 -13.30
N LYS A 189 -23.59 25.27 -14.40
CA LYS A 189 -24.99 24.83 -14.46
C LYS A 189 -25.08 23.31 -14.61
N ALA A 190 -26.22 22.74 -14.25
CA ALA A 190 -26.49 21.35 -14.59
C ALA A 190 -26.29 21.13 -16.10
N GLY A 191 -25.52 20.11 -16.48
CA GLY A 191 -25.08 19.86 -17.85
C GLY A 191 -23.65 20.32 -18.16
N THR A 192 -23.05 21.20 -17.36
CA THR A 192 -21.62 21.55 -17.49
C THR A 192 -20.77 20.31 -17.22
N VAL A 193 -19.78 20.06 -18.08
CA VAL A 193 -18.81 18.98 -17.94
C VAL A 193 -17.45 19.58 -17.61
N PHE A 194 -16.88 19.22 -16.47
CA PHE A 194 -15.54 19.66 -16.09
C PHE A 194 -14.52 18.59 -16.47
N TYR A 195 -13.47 18.95 -17.17
CA TYR A 195 -12.34 18.09 -17.51
C TYR A 195 -11.12 18.47 -16.68
N PHE A 196 -10.39 17.50 -16.12
CA PHE A 196 -9.16 17.79 -15.39
C PHE A 196 -8.13 16.65 -15.49
N LEU A 197 -6.85 17.03 -15.41
CA LEU A 197 -5.74 16.11 -15.39
C LEU A 197 -5.68 15.36 -14.06
N GLY A 198 -5.30 14.08 -14.09
CA GLY A 198 -5.13 13.27 -12.87
C GLY A 198 -4.02 13.78 -11.94
N THR A 199 -3.16 14.69 -12.40
CA THR A 199 -2.13 15.36 -11.61
C THR A 199 -2.64 16.64 -10.91
N THR A 200 -3.78 17.19 -11.31
CA THR A 200 -4.32 18.42 -10.73
C THR A 200 -4.87 18.14 -9.33
N TRP A 201 -4.38 18.89 -8.34
CA TRP A 201 -4.86 18.80 -6.97
C TRP A 201 -6.29 19.34 -6.86
N HIS A 202 -7.14 18.58 -6.18
CA HIS A 202 -8.54 18.91 -5.99
C HIS A 202 -9.16 18.17 -4.79
N CYS A 203 -10.37 18.55 -4.40
CA CYS A 203 -11.20 17.81 -3.46
C CYS A 203 -12.69 18.09 -3.69
N GLY A 204 -13.59 17.20 -3.25
CA GLY A 204 -15.00 17.54 -3.11
C GLY A 204 -15.22 18.64 -2.06
N GLY A 205 -15.99 19.67 -2.39
CA GLY A 205 -16.34 20.75 -1.46
C GLY A 205 -17.37 20.32 -0.41
N SER A 206 -17.57 21.16 0.61
CA SER A 206 -18.62 20.96 1.61
C SER A 206 -19.99 21.29 1.03
N ASN A 207 -20.99 20.45 1.30
CA ASN A 207 -22.37 20.78 0.98
C ASN A 207 -23.04 21.45 2.20
N MET A 208 -23.19 22.77 2.14
CA MET A 208 -23.83 23.60 3.16
C MET A 208 -25.32 23.85 2.89
N THR A 209 -25.87 23.26 1.82
CA THR A 209 -27.28 23.41 1.45
C THR A 209 -28.15 22.33 2.09
N ASN A 210 -29.47 22.43 1.90
CA ASN A 210 -30.46 21.46 2.38
C ASN A 210 -30.86 20.41 1.34
N LYS A 211 -30.15 20.33 0.20
CA LYS A 211 -30.42 19.36 -0.87
C LYS A 211 -29.14 18.60 -1.25
N PRO A 212 -29.26 17.34 -1.70
CA PRO A 212 -28.12 16.62 -2.26
C PRO A 212 -27.65 17.27 -3.56
N ARG A 213 -26.34 17.13 -3.87
CA ARG A 213 -25.75 17.53 -5.16
C ARG A 213 -25.23 16.29 -5.89
N ARG A 214 -25.75 16.04 -7.09
CA ARG A 214 -25.38 14.87 -7.91
C ARG A 214 -24.39 15.23 -9.00
N ALA A 215 -23.54 14.28 -9.30
CA ALA A 215 -22.66 14.27 -10.45
C ALA A 215 -22.40 12.85 -10.94
N ALA A 216 -21.84 12.75 -12.14
CA ALA A 216 -21.20 11.54 -12.62
C ALA A 216 -19.74 11.83 -12.97
N THR A 217 -18.88 10.82 -12.87
CA THR A 217 -17.50 10.90 -13.32
C THR A 217 -17.17 9.73 -14.22
N ILE A 218 -16.45 10.05 -15.29
CA ILE A 218 -15.82 9.08 -16.18
C ILE A 218 -14.33 9.39 -16.15
N GLN A 219 -13.54 8.39 -15.77
CA GLN A 219 -12.09 8.49 -15.69
C GLN A 219 -11.48 7.72 -16.84
N TYR A 220 -10.42 8.26 -17.43
CA TYR A 220 -9.62 7.62 -18.46
C TYR A 220 -8.17 7.49 -17.99
N CYS A 221 -7.45 6.49 -18.50
CA CYS A 221 -6.05 6.29 -18.19
C CYS A 221 -5.23 5.96 -19.44
N GLN A 222 -3.91 6.11 -19.30
CA GLN A 222 -2.96 5.67 -20.31
C GLN A 222 -3.17 4.17 -20.60
N PRO A 223 -2.97 3.71 -21.86
CA PRO A 223 -3.35 2.36 -22.27
C PRO A 223 -2.53 1.23 -21.62
N TYR A 224 -1.37 1.55 -21.05
CA TYR A 224 -0.51 0.62 -20.32
C TYR A 224 -0.80 0.60 -18.81
N ILE A 225 -1.73 1.44 -18.33
CA ILE A 225 -2.14 1.49 -16.94
C ILE A 225 -3.32 0.54 -16.74
N ARG A 226 -3.23 -0.25 -15.66
CA ARG A 226 -4.39 -1.03 -15.21
C ARG A 226 -5.46 -0.07 -14.69
N ALA A 227 -6.65 -0.12 -15.30
CA ALA A 227 -7.83 0.62 -14.88
C ALA A 227 -8.12 0.49 -13.37
N VAL A 228 -8.60 1.57 -12.76
CA VAL A 228 -8.96 1.63 -11.32
C VAL A 228 -10.10 0.66 -11.01
N GLU A 229 -11.12 0.64 -11.87
CA GLU A 229 -12.20 -0.34 -11.85
C GLU A 229 -11.92 -1.39 -12.94
N ASN A 230 -11.89 -2.67 -12.55
CA ASN A 230 -11.64 -3.76 -13.50
C ASN A 230 -12.86 -3.98 -14.39
N GLN A 231 -12.85 -3.35 -15.57
CA GLN A 231 -13.97 -3.38 -16.52
C GLN A 231 -14.34 -4.80 -16.96
N PHE A 232 -13.36 -5.71 -17.11
CA PHE A 232 -13.60 -7.10 -17.51
C PHE A 232 -14.40 -7.92 -16.51
N LEU A 233 -14.41 -7.51 -15.23
CA LEU A 233 -15.17 -8.15 -14.16
C LEU A 233 -16.38 -7.32 -13.72
N ALA A 234 -16.33 -6.00 -13.91
CA ALA A 234 -17.36 -5.08 -13.49
C ALA A 234 -18.52 -4.99 -14.49
N VAL A 235 -18.26 -5.26 -15.77
CA VAL A 235 -19.26 -5.27 -16.85
C VAL A 235 -19.44 -6.69 -17.35
N ASP A 236 -20.69 -7.12 -17.48
CA ASP A 236 -21.01 -8.45 -17.99
C ASP A 236 -20.63 -8.56 -19.48
N PRO A 237 -19.72 -9.47 -19.86
CA PRO A 237 -19.24 -9.59 -21.24
C PRO A 237 -20.34 -9.95 -22.24
N ARG A 238 -21.49 -10.47 -21.78
CA ARG A 238 -22.66 -10.73 -22.65
C ARG A 238 -23.36 -9.45 -23.09
N ARG A 239 -23.14 -8.34 -22.37
CA ARG A 239 -23.73 -7.04 -22.68
C ARG A 239 -22.88 -6.20 -23.63
N LEU A 240 -21.70 -6.67 -24.04
CA LEU A 240 -20.80 -5.88 -24.89
C LEU A 240 -21.44 -5.46 -26.22
N SER A 241 -22.36 -6.25 -26.77
CA SER A 241 -23.11 -5.90 -27.98
C SER A 241 -24.18 -4.81 -27.77
N GLU A 242 -24.53 -4.48 -26.53
CA GLU A 242 -25.43 -3.38 -26.18
C GLU A 242 -24.68 -2.06 -25.99
N ILE A 243 -23.35 -2.09 -25.99
CA ILE A 243 -22.49 -0.93 -25.71
C ILE A 243 -21.89 -0.47 -27.05
N PRO A 244 -21.85 0.85 -27.35
CA PRO A 244 -21.16 1.35 -28.52
C PRO A 244 -19.72 0.83 -28.64
N ASP A 245 -19.33 0.40 -29.83
CA ASP A 245 -18.04 -0.26 -30.10
C ASP A 245 -16.84 0.53 -29.58
N ASP A 246 -16.87 1.86 -29.68
CA ASP A 246 -15.76 2.70 -29.23
C ASP A 246 -15.65 2.73 -27.70
N ILE A 247 -16.77 2.64 -26.98
CA ILE A 247 -16.76 2.47 -25.52
C ILE A 247 -16.23 1.09 -25.17
N VAL A 248 -16.65 0.04 -25.88
CA VAL A 248 -16.14 -1.34 -25.68
C VAL A 248 -14.63 -1.39 -25.85
N LYS A 249 -14.09 -0.77 -26.90
CA LYS A 249 -12.64 -0.65 -27.10
C LYS A 249 -11.98 0.09 -25.94
N MET A 250 -12.53 1.23 -25.53
CA MET A 250 -12.03 2.00 -24.38
C MET A 250 -12.15 1.24 -23.05
N MET A 251 -13.09 0.32 -22.87
CA MET A 251 -13.16 -0.54 -21.68
C MET A 251 -11.97 -1.54 -21.57
N GLY A 252 -11.10 -1.59 -22.58
CA GLY A 252 -9.94 -2.48 -22.62
C GLY A 252 -10.13 -3.67 -23.56
N TYR A 253 -11.25 -3.76 -24.28
CA TYR A 253 -11.46 -4.81 -25.29
C TYR A 253 -10.78 -4.52 -26.64
N GLY A 254 -10.12 -3.37 -26.77
CA GLY A 254 -9.28 -3.04 -27.93
C GLY A 254 -7.82 -3.46 -27.74
N LEU A 255 -7.16 -3.90 -28.81
CA LEU A 255 -5.72 -4.11 -28.81
C LEU A 255 -4.99 -2.78 -28.89
N GLN A 256 -4.01 -2.59 -28.00
CA GLN A 256 -3.11 -1.45 -28.06
C GLN A 256 -1.78 -1.85 -28.72
N LYS A 257 -1.36 -1.06 -29.71
CA LYS A 257 -0.06 -1.25 -30.38
C LYS A 257 1.10 -0.95 -29.43
N PRO A 258 2.21 -1.73 -29.46
CA PRO A 258 2.42 -2.86 -30.36
C PRO A 258 1.75 -4.16 -29.89
N PHE A 259 1.71 -4.48 -28.59
CA PHE A 259 1.26 -5.80 -28.10
C PHE A 259 0.57 -5.75 -26.71
N ILE A 260 -0.13 -4.67 -26.37
CA ILE A 260 -0.77 -4.52 -25.04
C ILE A 260 -2.23 -4.96 -25.10
N GLY A 261 -2.61 -5.81 -24.13
CA GLY A 261 -4.02 -6.14 -23.84
C GLY A 261 -4.53 -7.46 -24.43
N TYR A 262 -3.76 -8.20 -25.23
CA TYR A 262 -4.20 -9.46 -25.85
C TYR A 262 -4.60 -10.54 -24.82
N VAL A 263 -5.47 -11.46 -25.23
CA VAL A 263 -5.95 -12.58 -24.40
C VAL A 263 -5.61 -13.89 -25.08
N ASP A 264 -4.63 -14.63 -24.55
CA ASP A 264 -4.23 -15.95 -25.10
C ASP A 264 -3.90 -15.88 -26.61
N GLY A 265 -3.14 -14.86 -27.00
CA GLY A 265 -2.80 -14.55 -28.40
C GLY A 265 -3.95 -14.00 -29.25
N LEU A 266 -5.15 -13.83 -28.68
CA LEU A 266 -6.33 -13.31 -29.38
C LEU A 266 -6.56 -11.82 -29.12
N ASP A 267 -7.35 -11.24 -30.03
CA ASP A 267 -8.06 -9.99 -29.77
C ASP A 267 -8.96 -10.13 -28.52
N PRO A 268 -8.97 -9.17 -27.59
CA PRO A 268 -9.70 -9.29 -26.33
C PRO A 268 -11.20 -9.49 -26.49
N LEU A 269 -11.82 -8.93 -27.53
CA LEU A 269 -13.24 -9.13 -27.79
C LEU A 269 -13.53 -10.58 -28.19
N LYS A 270 -12.63 -11.21 -28.95
CA LYS A 270 -12.71 -12.65 -29.26
C LYS A 270 -12.49 -13.49 -28.00
N GLY A 271 -11.51 -13.12 -27.18
CA GLY A 271 -11.26 -13.76 -25.88
C GLY A 271 -12.47 -13.68 -24.94
N ALA A 272 -13.16 -12.55 -24.93
CA ALA A 272 -14.37 -12.35 -24.12
C ALA A 272 -15.52 -13.26 -24.56
N ARG A 273 -15.75 -13.39 -25.87
CA ARG A 273 -16.75 -14.32 -26.41
C ARG A 273 -16.43 -15.76 -26.05
N ARG A 274 -15.17 -16.17 -26.25
CA ARG A 274 -14.68 -17.49 -25.83
C ARG A 274 -14.91 -17.75 -24.35
N MET A 275 -14.65 -16.76 -23.49
CA MET A 275 -14.87 -16.85 -22.05
C MET A 275 -16.36 -17.05 -21.72
N VAL A 276 -17.27 -16.34 -22.39
CA VAL A 276 -18.73 -16.52 -22.21
C VAL A 276 -19.14 -17.95 -22.56
N ASP A 277 -18.58 -18.53 -23.62
CA ASP A 277 -18.88 -19.89 -24.04
C ASP A 277 -18.33 -20.91 -23.03
N TRP A 278 -17.07 -20.74 -22.59
CA TRP A 278 -16.43 -21.61 -21.60
C TRP A 278 -17.17 -21.65 -20.26
N LEU A 279 -17.67 -20.51 -19.79
CA LEU A 279 -18.43 -20.43 -18.55
C LEU A 279 -19.77 -21.17 -18.59
N GLN A 280 -20.24 -21.56 -19.78
CA GLN A 280 -21.43 -22.39 -19.96
C GLN A 280 -21.12 -23.89 -20.04
N GLN A 281 -19.84 -24.26 -20.12
CA GLN A 281 -19.38 -25.65 -20.21
C GLN A 281 -18.74 -26.12 -18.88
N PRO A 282 -18.63 -27.45 -18.65
CA PRO A 282 -17.83 -27.97 -17.54
C PRO A 282 -16.38 -27.48 -17.62
N LEU A 283 -15.73 -27.35 -16.45
CA LEU A 283 -14.32 -26.97 -16.38
C LEU A 283 -13.45 -27.98 -17.16
N ASP A 284 -12.78 -27.50 -18.20
CA ASP A 284 -11.75 -28.26 -18.90
C ASP A 284 -10.45 -28.28 -18.07
N MET A 285 -10.05 -29.47 -17.62
CA MET A 285 -8.85 -29.67 -16.81
C MET A 285 -7.57 -29.70 -17.66
N GLN A 286 -7.69 -29.78 -18.99
CA GLN A 286 -6.58 -29.82 -19.94
C GLN A 286 -6.85 -28.88 -21.13
N PRO A 287 -6.94 -27.56 -20.89
CA PRO A 287 -7.22 -26.60 -21.95
C PRO A 287 -6.16 -26.70 -23.08
N PRO A 288 -6.56 -26.45 -24.33
CA PRO A 288 -5.65 -26.58 -25.47
C PRO A 288 -4.48 -25.60 -25.37
N ALA A 289 -3.31 -26.01 -25.89
CA ALA A 289 -2.10 -25.19 -25.86
C ALA A 289 -2.21 -23.87 -26.65
N PHE A 290 -3.12 -23.84 -27.64
CA PHE A 290 -3.42 -22.66 -28.43
C PHE A 290 -4.90 -22.35 -28.39
N ALA A 291 -5.23 -21.07 -28.38
CA ALA A 291 -6.58 -20.57 -28.52
C ALA A 291 -7.22 -21.04 -29.86
N THR A 292 -8.29 -21.83 -29.79
CA THR A 292 -9.19 -22.06 -30.93
C THR A 292 -10.37 -21.09 -30.86
N ILE A 293 -10.77 -20.53 -31.99
CA ILE A 293 -12.04 -19.84 -32.14
C ILE A 293 -12.94 -20.81 -32.88
N ASP A 294 -13.53 -21.76 -32.15
CA ASP A 294 -14.58 -22.58 -32.73
C ASP A 294 -15.80 -21.67 -32.90
N ILE A 295 -16.01 -21.19 -34.13
CA ILE A 295 -17.22 -20.48 -34.51
C ILE A 295 -18.33 -21.53 -34.40
N ILE A 296 -19.06 -21.55 -33.27
CA ILE A 296 -20.22 -22.41 -33.14
C ILE A 296 -21.26 -21.94 -34.16
N GLY A 297 -21.35 -22.73 -35.23
CA GLY A 297 -22.32 -22.60 -36.31
C GLY A 297 -22.50 -23.94 -37.00
N ILE A 298 -23.21 -24.86 -36.34
CA ILE A 298 -23.89 -26.04 -36.91
C ILE A 298 -22.98 -27.20 -37.41
N ALA A 299 -23.42 -28.43 -37.12
CA ALA A 299 -22.97 -29.76 -37.60
C ALA A 299 -21.68 -30.33 -36.94
N HIS A 300 -21.61 -31.56 -36.42
CA HIS A 300 -22.46 -32.76 -36.41
C HIS A 300 -22.16 -33.58 -35.14
N SER A 301 -23.20 -34.19 -34.57
CA SER A 301 -23.05 -35.51 -33.93
C SER A 301 -23.08 -36.56 -35.04
N PRO A 302 -22.24 -37.60 -34.98
CA PRO A 302 -22.87 -38.87 -34.63
C PRO A 302 -22.06 -39.69 -33.63
N ALA A 303 -22.83 -40.40 -32.82
CA ALA A 303 -22.38 -41.42 -31.89
C ALA A 303 -21.73 -42.63 -32.58
N GLN A 304 -20.86 -43.32 -31.84
CA GLN A 304 -20.83 -44.77 -31.58
C GLN A 304 -19.46 -45.49 -31.75
N LEU A 305 -19.21 -46.35 -30.74
CA LEU A 305 -18.50 -47.64 -30.73
C LEU A 305 -16.97 -47.71 -30.49
N HIS A 306 -16.61 -48.14 -29.28
CA HIS A 306 -15.47 -49.03 -28.97
C HIS A 306 -15.79 -50.50 -29.40
N PRO A 307 -14.86 -51.51 -29.38
CA PRO A 307 -13.45 -51.55 -28.94
C PRO A 307 -12.48 -52.38 -29.86
N ILE A 308 -11.21 -52.55 -29.39
CA ILE A 308 -10.27 -53.72 -29.52
C ILE A 308 -8.88 -53.40 -30.14
N ARG A 309 -7.82 -53.77 -29.40
CA ARG A 309 -6.34 -53.65 -29.63
C ARG A 309 -5.78 -54.82 -30.50
N PRO A 310 -4.44 -55.10 -30.68
CA PRO A 310 -3.19 -54.39 -30.34
C PRO A 310 -2.03 -54.42 -31.40
N ALA A 311 -0.87 -53.81 -31.05
CA ALA A 311 0.53 -54.13 -31.45
C ALA A 311 1.03 -53.48 -32.79
N VAL A 312 2.28 -53.02 -33.05
CA VAL A 312 3.66 -53.19 -32.53
C VAL A 312 4.56 -51.99 -33.00
N ASN A 313 5.58 -51.64 -32.19
CA ASN A 313 6.89 -50.94 -32.44
C ASN A 313 7.00 -49.64 -33.27
N MET A 314 7.58 -48.59 -32.68
CA MET A 314 9.05 -48.38 -32.61
C MET A 314 9.42 -47.29 -31.59
N ASN A 315 10.39 -47.62 -30.74
CA ASN A 315 11.10 -46.73 -29.81
C ASN A 315 12.29 -46.09 -30.56
N PRO A 316 12.83 -44.95 -30.09
CA PRO A 316 14.08 -45.09 -29.33
C PRO A 316 14.11 -44.27 -28.03
N HIS A 317 14.77 -44.89 -27.07
CA HIS A 317 14.98 -44.49 -25.69
C HIS A 317 15.75 -43.17 -25.53
N ILE A 318 15.34 -42.37 -24.53
CA ILE A 318 16.25 -41.83 -23.50
C ILE A 318 15.56 -41.99 -22.13
N SER A 319 16.23 -42.73 -21.24
CA SER A 319 15.96 -42.96 -19.81
C SER A 319 16.38 -41.72 -18.99
N VAL A 320 15.94 -41.38 -17.77
CA VAL A 320 15.76 -42.12 -16.49
C VAL A 320 15.03 -41.15 -15.47
N PRO A 321 14.89 -41.43 -14.15
CA PRO A 321 13.78 -42.08 -13.43
C PRO A 321 12.91 -41.17 -12.51
N ARG A 322 11.70 -41.60 -12.12
CA ARG A 322 11.28 -41.60 -10.70
C ARG A 322 10.00 -42.40 -10.41
N GLN A 323 10.10 -43.29 -9.44
CA GLN A 323 9.04 -44.09 -8.84
C GLN A 323 8.18 -43.29 -7.85
N HIS A 324 6.90 -43.65 -7.87
CA HIS A 324 5.85 -43.70 -6.85
C HIS A 324 6.05 -43.00 -5.49
N SER A 325 5.04 -42.23 -5.08
CA SER A 325 3.99 -42.74 -4.16
C SER A 325 2.93 -41.68 -3.85
N THR A 326 1.68 -42.08 -3.96
CA THR A 326 0.45 -41.41 -3.49
C THR A 326 0.36 -41.41 -1.96
N PRO A 327 -0.44 -40.52 -1.33
CA PRO A 327 -1.83 -40.86 -0.99
C PRO A 327 -2.82 -39.69 -1.26
N SER A 328 -3.93 -39.95 -1.95
CA SER A 328 -5.23 -40.35 -1.39
C SER A 328 -5.90 -39.29 -0.50
N PHE A 329 -6.81 -38.54 -1.14
CA PHE A 329 -7.92 -37.83 -0.52
C PHE A 329 -9.07 -38.82 -0.29
N GLY A 330 -9.64 -38.83 0.92
CA GLY A 330 -10.91 -39.46 1.22
C GLY A 330 -11.73 -38.51 2.10
N GLY A 331 -12.82 -37.99 1.57
CA GLY A 331 -13.86 -37.31 2.35
C GLY A 331 -15.08 -38.21 2.53
N SER A 332 -15.82 -38.00 3.61
CA SER A 332 -17.29 -38.13 3.61
C SER A 332 -17.91 -37.45 4.84
N SER A 333 -18.78 -36.48 4.54
CA SER A 333 -20.12 -36.20 5.10
C SER A 333 -20.50 -36.63 6.53
N GLY A 334 -21.13 -35.69 7.25
CA GLY A 334 -22.48 -35.93 7.81
C GLY A 334 -22.76 -35.51 9.25
N ALA A 335 -23.89 -34.80 9.40
CA ALA A 335 -24.78 -34.68 10.58
C ALA A 335 -24.42 -33.69 11.70
N GLY A 336 -25.42 -32.88 12.05
CA GLY A 336 -25.37 -31.84 13.07
C GLY A 336 -25.61 -32.34 14.50
N SER A 337 -25.34 -31.45 15.45
CA SER A 337 -25.91 -31.47 16.80
C SER A 337 -25.70 -30.10 17.45
N ALA A 338 -26.77 -29.56 18.04
CA ALA A 338 -26.74 -28.42 18.91
C ALA A 338 -26.06 -28.79 20.25
N GLY A 339 -25.14 -27.97 20.72
CA GLY A 339 -24.43 -28.23 21.98
C GLY A 339 -23.71 -27.00 22.54
N ARG A 340 -24.17 -26.59 23.72
CA ARG A 340 -23.69 -25.53 24.62
C ARG A 340 -22.17 -25.32 24.73
N GLY A 341 -21.81 -24.04 24.82
CA GLY A 341 -20.78 -23.42 25.65
C GLY A 341 -19.57 -24.24 26.11
N ASN A 342 -18.38 -23.86 25.62
CA ASN A 342 -17.19 -23.82 26.45
C ASN A 342 -16.23 -22.71 25.98
N SER A 343 -15.98 -21.72 26.84
CA SER A 343 -15.00 -20.66 26.64
C SER A 343 -13.59 -21.23 26.82
N SER A 344 -13.01 -21.72 25.72
CA SER A 344 -11.58 -22.03 25.66
C SER A 344 -10.82 -20.78 25.19
N ILE A 345 -9.86 -20.34 26.01
CA ILE A 345 -8.88 -19.31 25.63
C ILE A 345 -8.18 -19.79 24.35
N LYS A 346 -8.49 -19.19 23.21
CA LYS A 346 -7.83 -19.50 21.94
C LYS A 346 -6.39 -19.01 21.99
N MET A 347 -5.45 -19.95 22.11
CA MET A 347 -4.01 -19.72 21.92
C MET A 347 -3.74 -18.91 20.63
N PRO A 348 -3.04 -17.76 20.69
CA PRO A 348 -2.72 -16.95 19.52
C PRO A 348 -1.96 -17.76 18.45
N ARG A 349 -2.26 -17.51 17.18
CA ARG A 349 -1.68 -18.24 16.03
C ARG A 349 -0.15 -18.21 15.97
N PHE A 350 0.50 -17.25 16.64
CA PHE A 350 1.95 -17.12 16.78
C PHE A 350 2.61 -18.39 17.34
N PHE A 351 2.08 -18.94 18.45
CA PHE A 351 2.68 -20.10 19.12
C PHE A 351 2.54 -21.42 18.32
N LYS A 352 1.57 -21.52 17.41
CA LYS A 352 1.39 -22.71 16.55
C LYS A 352 2.44 -22.83 15.45
N ARG A 353 3.25 -21.80 15.20
CA ARG A 353 4.25 -21.75 14.12
C ARG A 353 5.71 -21.81 14.58
N LEU A 354 6.00 -21.80 15.89
CA LEU A 354 7.37 -21.88 16.42
C LEU A 354 8.14 -23.16 16.03
N PHE A 355 7.49 -24.17 15.43
CA PHE A 355 8.10 -25.47 15.11
C PHE A 355 8.04 -25.85 13.62
N LYS A 356 7.80 -24.90 12.70
CA LYS A 356 7.76 -25.16 11.23
C LYS A 356 8.96 -24.55 10.50
N PHE A 357 10.12 -25.18 10.65
CA PHE A 357 11.41 -24.75 10.07
C PHE A 357 11.45 -24.54 8.53
N PRO A 358 10.73 -25.33 7.69
CA PRO A 358 10.82 -25.19 6.22
C PRO A 358 10.13 -23.96 5.61
N GLN A 359 9.44 -23.14 6.41
CA GLN A 359 8.70 -21.96 5.94
C GLN A 359 9.33 -20.63 6.40
N MET A 360 10.52 -20.70 7.00
CA MET A 360 11.23 -19.55 7.57
C MET A 360 12.03 -18.80 6.50
N ASP A 361 11.86 -17.48 6.45
CA ASP A 361 12.49 -16.59 5.47
C ASP A 361 13.80 -16.00 6.05
N PHE A 362 14.87 -16.81 6.06
CA PHE A 362 16.18 -16.39 6.56
C PHE A 362 16.85 -15.34 5.66
N GLU A 363 16.56 -15.33 4.36
CA GLU A 363 17.10 -14.33 3.43
C GLU A 363 16.63 -12.93 3.82
N MET A 364 15.33 -12.78 4.11
CA MET A 364 14.81 -11.52 4.62
C MET A 364 15.40 -11.17 5.99
N ALA A 365 15.55 -12.14 6.90
CA ALA A 365 16.13 -11.88 8.22
C ALA A 365 17.56 -11.32 8.12
N ILE A 366 18.39 -11.88 7.24
CA ILE A 366 19.75 -11.39 6.95
C ILE A 366 19.71 -9.98 6.35
N TRP A 367 18.79 -9.74 5.40
CA TRP A 367 18.60 -8.43 4.80
C TRP A 367 18.18 -7.38 5.84
N GLU A 368 17.28 -7.73 6.77
CA GLU A 368 16.83 -6.85 7.85
C GLU A 368 18.00 -6.51 8.78
N MET A 369 18.76 -7.50 9.24
CA MET A 369 19.93 -7.29 10.09
C MET A 369 20.95 -6.37 9.42
N THR A 370 21.31 -6.64 8.16
CA THR A 370 22.24 -5.82 7.39
C THR A 370 21.72 -4.38 7.24
N SER A 371 20.43 -4.25 6.93
CA SER A 371 19.79 -2.95 6.74
C SER A 371 19.69 -2.15 8.05
N LEU A 372 19.55 -2.80 9.22
CA LEU A 372 19.53 -2.10 10.51
C LEU A 372 20.85 -1.38 10.81
N LEU A 373 21.98 -1.87 10.27
CA LEU A 373 23.29 -1.25 10.45
C LEU A 373 23.55 -0.13 9.43
N ILE A 374 23.17 -0.34 8.17
CA ILE A 374 23.50 0.58 7.08
C ILE A 374 22.42 1.67 6.90
N ALA A 375 21.15 1.27 6.92
CA ALA A 375 20.04 2.14 6.58
C ALA A 375 18.74 1.67 7.28
N PRO A 376 18.63 1.82 8.62
CA PRO A 376 17.56 1.21 9.42
C PRO A 376 16.15 1.66 8.99
N LYS A 377 16.02 2.86 8.42
CA LYS A 377 14.77 3.36 7.83
C LYS A 377 14.20 2.43 6.74
N LYS A 378 15.04 1.66 6.03
CA LYS A 378 14.58 0.73 4.98
C LYS A 378 13.75 -0.42 5.54
N VAL A 379 14.13 -0.95 6.71
CA VAL A 379 13.42 -2.09 7.35
C VAL A 379 12.00 -1.71 7.71
N PHE A 380 11.82 -0.57 8.38
CA PHE A 380 10.49 -0.10 8.77
C PHE A 380 9.65 0.39 7.59
N LYS A 381 10.28 0.86 6.51
CA LYS A 381 9.59 1.12 5.23
C LYS A 381 9.08 -0.19 4.60
N SER A 382 9.83 -1.28 4.68
CA SER A 382 9.40 -2.60 4.19
C SER A 382 8.14 -3.09 4.92
N MET A 383 8.08 -2.92 6.24
CA MET A 383 6.92 -3.30 7.05
C MET A 383 5.63 -2.58 6.67
N TYR A 384 5.71 -1.31 6.25
CA TYR A 384 4.56 -0.58 5.72
C TYR A 384 3.97 -1.26 4.47
N TYR A 385 4.78 -1.87 3.60
CA TYR A 385 4.29 -2.65 2.47
C TYR A 385 3.66 -3.99 2.88
N HIS A 386 4.17 -4.63 3.95
CA HIS A 386 3.58 -5.85 4.50
C HIS A 386 2.15 -5.60 5.02
N VAL A 387 1.93 -4.50 5.73
CA VAL A 387 0.61 -4.12 6.24
C VAL A 387 -0.39 -3.95 5.10
N LYS A 388 0.01 -3.31 4.00
CA LYS A 388 -0.86 -3.14 2.82
C LYS A 388 -1.32 -4.45 2.17
N THR A 389 -0.57 -5.54 2.35
CA THR A 389 -0.87 -6.83 1.71
C THR A 389 -1.49 -7.84 2.67
N LYS A 390 -1.17 -7.79 3.96
CA LYS A 390 -1.59 -8.77 4.97
C LYS A 390 -2.45 -8.20 6.10
N ASN A 391 -2.64 -6.89 6.13
CA ASN A 391 -3.46 -6.21 7.12
C ASN A 391 -3.06 -6.54 8.59
N THR A 392 -1.74 -6.56 8.83
CA THR A 392 -1.16 -6.75 10.16
C THR A 392 0.22 -6.12 10.18
N TRP A 393 0.51 -5.43 11.29
CA TRP A 393 1.81 -4.80 11.50
C TRP A 393 2.87 -5.83 11.85
N HIS A 394 2.51 -6.88 12.56
CA HIS A 394 3.38 -8.00 12.87
C HIS A 394 3.53 -8.95 11.67
N ARG A 395 4.78 -9.33 11.36
CA ARG A 395 5.03 -10.44 10.44
C ARG A 395 5.16 -11.72 11.27
N PRO A 396 4.29 -12.75 11.09
CA PRO A 396 4.36 -13.99 11.86
C PRO A 396 5.46 -14.93 11.35
N ASP A 397 6.69 -14.41 11.25
CA ASP A 397 7.91 -15.10 10.84
C ASP A 397 8.98 -14.94 11.93
N PRO A 398 9.43 -16.02 12.57
CA PRO A 398 10.36 -15.91 13.69
C PRO A 398 11.83 -15.89 13.25
N SER A 399 12.13 -15.86 11.94
CA SER A 399 13.49 -16.08 11.39
C SER A 399 14.53 -15.10 11.93
N PHE A 400 14.17 -13.82 12.08
CA PHE A 400 15.05 -12.83 12.71
C PHE A 400 15.44 -13.22 14.14
N THR A 401 14.46 -13.64 14.95
CA THR A 401 14.67 -14.03 16.34
C THR A 401 15.54 -15.28 16.46
N TYR A 402 15.32 -16.28 15.60
CA TYR A 402 16.13 -17.51 15.58
C TYR A 402 17.55 -17.23 15.13
N LEU A 403 17.71 -16.42 14.07
CA LEU A 403 19.02 -16.05 13.55
C LEU A 403 19.84 -15.26 14.59
N LEU A 404 19.20 -14.32 15.29
CA LEU A 404 19.86 -13.57 16.36
C LEU A 404 20.21 -14.46 17.57
N SER A 405 19.32 -15.39 17.94
CA SER A 405 19.58 -16.37 19.00
C SER A 405 20.77 -17.27 18.63
N PHE A 406 20.90 -17.66 17.37
CA PHE A 406 22.05 -18.42 16.89
C PHE A 406 23.36 -17.63 17.01
N PHE A 407 23.38 -16.35 16.60
CA PHE A 407 24.57 -15.51 16.78
C PHE A 407 24.92 -15.24 18.25
N LEU A 408 23.92 -15.08 19.11
CA LEU A 408 24.12 -14.96 20.56
C LEU A 408 24.68 -16.26 21.16
N LEU A 409 24.25 -17.43 20.68
CA LEU A 409 24.82 -18.71 21.08
C LEU A 409 26.31 -18.80 20.69
N LEU A 410 26.66 -18.46 19.46
CA LEU A 410 28.06 -18.42 19.02
C LEU A 410 28.89 -17.42 19.84
N THR A 411 28.29 -16.28 20.19
CA THR A 411 28.95 -15.27 21.02
C THR A 411 29.13 -15.76 22.45
N ALA A 412 28.13 -16.41 23.05
CA ALA A 412 28.24 -17.02 24.38
C ALA A 412 29.33 -18.09 24.43
N LEU A 413 29.48 -18.90 23.38
CA LEU A 413 30.59 -19.84 23.23
C LEU A 413 31.94 -19.10 23.24
N ALA A 414 32.08 -18.02 22.47
CA ALA A 414 33.32 -17.24 22.43
C ALA A 414 33.66 -16.59 23.79
N TRP A 415 32.68 -15.95 24.44
CA TRP A 415 32.86 -15.36 25.77
C TRP A 415 33.17 -16.40 26.84
N GLY A 416 32.46 -17.52 26.81
CA GLY A 416 32.67 -18.61 27.76
C GLY A 416 34.05 -19.26 27.59
N LEU A 417 34.49 -19.54 26.36
CA LEU A 417 35.83 -20.07 26.10
C LEU A 417 36.95 -19.09 26.52
N ALA A 418 36.72 -17.78 26.36
CA ALA A 418 37.72 -16.78 26.68
C ALA A 418 37.83 -16.46 28.18
N TYR A 419 36.71 -16.44 28.91
CA TYR A 419 36.67 -15.88 30.27
C TYR A 419 36.06 -16.80 31.34
N SER A 420 35.37 -17.89 30.98
CA SER A 420 34.83 -18.86 31.93
C SER A 420 34.77 -20.27 31.31
N PRO A 421 35.93 -20.91 31.05
CA PRO A 421 36.05 -22.05 30.13
C PRO A 421 35.49 -23.39 30.67
N SER A 422 34.64 -23.36 31.70
CA SER A 422 33.96 -24.55 32.18
C SER A 422 32.74 -24.86 31.31
N PHE A 423 32.52 -26.14 30.98
CA PHE A 423 31.35 -26.54 30.18
C PHE A 423 30.03 -26.04 30.81
N GLY A 424 29.91 -26.14 32.14
CA GLY A 424 28.73 -25.66 32.87
C GLY A 424 28.55 -24.16 32.77
N SER A 425 29.62 -23.38 32.88
CA SER A 425 29.58 -21.91 32.75
C SER A 425 29.26 -21.48 31.31
N ILE A 426 29.85 -22.12 30.30
CA ILE A 426 29.57 -21.86 28.89
C ILE A 426 28.10 -22.16 28.56
N PHE A 427 27.58 -23.29 29.02
CA PHE A 427 26.18 -23.66 28.83
C PHE A 427 25.23 -22.68 29.52
N ARG A 428 25.53 -22.30 30.76
CA ARG A 428 24.74 -21.31 31.52
C ARG A 428 24.76 -19.93 30.87
N LEU A 429 25.93 -19.49 30.38
CA LEU A 429 26.08 -18.22 29.66
C LEU A 429 25.29 -18.23 28.35
N SER A 430 25.27 -19.36 27.65
CA SER A 430 24.47 -19.54 26.43
C SER A 430 22.96 -19.39 26.69
N ILE A 431 22.46 -20.00 27.76
CA ILE A 431 21.07 -19.84 28.20
C ILE A 431 20.80 -18.38 28.59
N LEU A 432 21.71 -17.77 29.36
CA LEU A 432 21.57 -16.40 29.84
C LEU A 432 21.47 -15.41 28.66
N PHE A 433 22.40 -15.49 27.69
CA PHE A 433 22.43 -14.58 26.55
C PHE A 433 21.17 -14.69 25.69
N VAL A 434 20.71 -15.91 25.40
CA VAL A 434 19.56 -16.12 24.52
C VAL A 434 18.24 -15.85 25.24
N PHE A 435 18.01 -16.50 26.39
CA PHE A 435 16.68 -16.50 27.02
C PHE A 435 16.47 -15.35 27.99
N VAL A 436 17.51 -14.93 28.71
CA VAL A 436 17.39 -13.84 29.70
C VAL A 436 17.67 -12.50 29.04
N HIS A 437 18.87 -12.33 28.47
CA HIS A 437 19.29 -11.05 27.93
C HIS A 437 18.55 -10.68 26.66
N PHE A 438 18.33 -11.60 25.72
CA PHE A 438 17.65 -11.28 24.48
C PHE A 438 16.14 -11.48 24.55
N ILE A 439 15.66 -12.72 24.67
CA ILE A 439 14.22 -13.02 24.62
C ILE A 439 13.50 -12.39 25.82
N GLY A 440 14.04 -12.54 27.02
CA GLY A 440 13.46 -12.03 28.26
C GLY A 440 13.33 -10.51 28.26
N THR A 441 14.41 -9.78 27.96
CA THR A 441 14.35 -8.31 27.89
C THR A 441 13.44 -7.83 26.76
N SER A 442 13.44 -8.50 25.61
CA SER A 442 12.57 -8.12 24.50
C SER A 442 11.10 -8.33 24.78
N LEU A 443 10.74 -9.41 25.49
CA LEU A 443 9.37 -9.63 25.96
C LEU A 443 8.97 -8.60 27.02
N PHE A 444 9.88 -8.26 27.93
CA PHE A 444 9.62 -7.25 28.95
C PHE A 444 9.38 -5.87 28.34
N ILE A 445 10.27 -5.42 27.45
CA ILE A 445 10.16 -4.12 26.77
C ILE A 445 8.94 -4.10 25.84
N SER A 446 8.67 -5.18 25.11
CA SER A 446 7.48 -5.24 24.25
C SER A 446 6.18 -5.17 25.06
N THR A 447 6.14 -5.79 26.25
CA THR A 447 5.00 -5.73 27.16
C THR A 447 4.77 -4.31 27.66
N ILE A 448 5.82 -3.63 28.12
CA ILE A 448 5.75 -2.22 28.53
C ILE A 448 5.25 -1.37 27.37
N ALA A 449 5.86 -1.51 26.19
CA ALA A 449 5.53 -0.71 25.03
C ALA A 449 4.09 -0.92 24.56
N TYR A 450 3.59 -2.16 24.62
CA TYR A 450 2.21 -2.50 24.26
C TYR A 450 1.18 -1.72 25.10
N PHE A 451 1.42 -1.56 26.40
CA PHE A 451 0.51 -0.82 27.29
C PHE A 451 0.74 0.69 27.28
N ILE A 452 1.99 1.15 27.15
CA ILE A 452 2.34 2.56 27.31
C ILE A 452 2.25 3.33 26.00
N VAL A 453 2.78 2.79 24.89
CA VAL A 453 2.94 3.55 23.65
C VAL A 453 1.58 3.96 23.09
N GLY A 454 0.61 3.05 23.07
CA GLY A 454 -0.74 3.36 22.59
C GLY A 454 -1.46 4.38 23.47
N ARG A 455 -1.19 4.39 24.78
CA ARG A 455 -1.81 5.30 25.75
C ARG A 455 -1.22 6.71 25.71
N ILE A 456 0.09 6.83 25.47
CA ILE A 456 0.77 8.13 25.42
C ILE A 456 0.67 8.73 24.03
N PHE A 457 0.94 7.95 22.99
CA PHE A 457 1.09 8.44 21.62
C PHE A 457 -0.11 8.16 20.72
N GLY A 458 -1.12 7.41 21.18
CA GLY A 458 -2.33 7.17 20.40
C GLY A 458 -3.20 8.43 20.22
N PRO A 459 -4.30 8.34 19.44
CA PRO A 459 -5.15 9.48 19.09
C PRO A 459 -5.73 10.24 20.30
N ASN A 460 -6.00 9.53 21.40
CA ASN A 460 -6.51 10.10 22.66
C ASN A 460 -5.42 10.21 23.74
N GLY A 461 -4.15 10.09 23.36
CA GLY A 461 -3.02 10.02 24.30
C GLY A 461 -2.50 11.39 24.73
N ALA A 462 -1.78 11.42 25.86
CA ALA A 462 -1.23 12.65 26.44
C ALA A 462 -0.23 13.38 25.51
N ALA A 463 0.40 12.67 24.57
CA ALA A 463 1.28 13.29 23.59
C ALA A 463 0.50 13.98 22.46
N ALA A 464 -0.74 13.58 22.17
CA ALA A 464 -1.55 14.18 21.10
C ALA A 464 -1.97 15.63 21.43
N SER A 465 -2.03 16.01 22.71
CA SER A 465 -2.38 17.36 23.17
C SER A 465 -1.20 18.35 23.21
N LEU A 466 0.04 17.91 22.96
CA LEU A 466 1.26 18.72 23.03
C LEU A 466 1.54 19.52 21.72
N THR A 467 0.50 19.94 20.99
CA THR A 467 0.58 20.61 19.67
C THR A 467 1.11 22.06 19.71
N GLY A 468 2.19 22.33 20.45
CA GLY A 468 2.74 23.68 20.62
C GLY A 468 4.27 23.85 20.68
N LEU A 469 5.09 22.78 20.68
CA LEU A 469 6.52 22.90 21.04
C LEU A 469 7.56 22.66 19.93
N SER A 470 7.18 22.34 18.69
CA SER A 470 8.17 22.03 17.63
C SER A 470 8.06 22.96 16.42
N ARG A 471 8.51 24.20 16.58
CA ARG A 471 8.82 25.14 15.48
C ARG A 471 10.34 25.38 15.46
N GLY A 472 11.08 24.45 14.88
CA GLY A 472 12.53 24.61 14.69
C GLY A 472 13.25 23.29 14.42
N SER A 473 14.02 23.27 13.33
CA SER A 473 14.86 22.18 12.81
C SER A 473 14.15 21.07 12.00
N ARG A 474 14.51 21.06 10.72
CA ARG A 474 14.00 20.23 9.64
C ARG A 474 14.47 18.76 9.76
N MET A 475 13.51 17.84 9.75
CA MET A 475 13.42 16.75 8.77
C MET A 475 11.93 16.52 8.49
N PRO A 476 11.44 16.65 7.24
CA PRO A 476 10.04 16.39 6.96
C PRO A 476 9.78 14.89 7.16
N ARG A 477 8.84 14.56 8.06
CA ARG A 477 8.23 13.24 8.13
C ARG A 477 7.84 12.84 6.69
N ARG A 478 8.48 11.80 6.16
CA ARG A 478 7.96 11.04 5.02
C ARG A 478 6.69 10.37 5.56
N GLY A 479 5.56 11.07 5.46
CA GLY A 479 4.24 10.47 5.59
C GLY A 479 4.16 9.41 4.51
N ALA A 480 4.42 8.15 4.89
CA ALA A 480 3.89 7.04 4.14
C ALA A 480 2.39 7.31 4.06
N ALA A 481 1.89 7.48 2.84
CA ALA A 481 0.51 7.82 2.53
C ALA A 481 -0.44 7.23 3.59
N GLN A 482 -1.20 8.08 4.27
CA GLN A 482 -2.45 7.65 4.88
C GLN A 482 -3.22 6.99 3.73
N GLY A 483 -3.23 5.65 3.70
CA GLY A 483 -3.74 4.90 2.57
C GLY A 483 -5.22 5.18 2.43
N LEU A 484 -5.64 5.55 1.21
CA LEU A 484 -7.03 5.70 0.76
C LEU A 484 -7.91 4.45 0.96
N PHE A 485 -7.36 3.37 1.54
CA PHE A 485 -7.95 2.03 1.66
C PHE A 485 -7.84 1.44 3.07
N ALA A 486 -7.53 2.23 4.10
CA ALA A 486 -7.67 1.73 5.49
C ALA A 486 -9.16 1.53 5.80
N GLN A 487 -9.56 0.27 6.00
CA GLN A 487 -10.94 -0.11 6.32
C GLN A 487 -11.32 0.41 7.71
N PRO A 488 -12.51 1.00 7.94
CA PRO A 488 -12.97 1.29 9.30
C PRO A 488 -13.30 -0.03 10.00
N GLY A 489 -12.49 -0.37 11.00
CA GLY A 489 -12.58 -1.63 11.76
C GLY A 489 -11.22 -2.31 12.01
N GLU A 490 -10.16 -1.85 11.36
CA GLU A 490 -8.80 -2.31 11.63
C GLU A 490 -8.25 -1.63 12.88
N LYS A 491 -8.28 -2.37 13.99
CA LYS A 491 -7.70 -2.08 15.30
C LYS A 491 -6.76 -0.85 15.31
N GLU A 492 -7.23 0.27 15.85
CA GLU A 492 -6.39 1.39 16.32
C GLU A 492 -5.59 1.00 17.58
N HIS A 493 -5.16 -0.26 17.64
CA HIS A 493 -4.45 -0.85 18.76
C HIS A 493 -3.13 -1.40 18.26
N ILE A 494 -2.07 -1.01 18.93
CA ILE A 494 -0.75 -1.57 18.70
C ILE A 494 -0.81 -3.08 18.89
N GLU A 495 -0.21 -3.85 17.98
CA GLU A 495 -0.12 -5.29 18.10
C GLU A 495 1.06 -5.68 19.02
N PHE A 496 0.86 -6.62 19.95
CA PHE A 496 1.95 -7.11 20.79
C PHE A 496 3.09 -7.72 19.97
N GLY A 497 2.75 -8.50 18.94
CA GLY A 497 3.75 -9.08 18.03
C GLY A 497 4.62 -8.01 17.36
N TYR A 498 4.03 -6.86 17.02
CA TYR A 498 4.79 -5.73 16.48
C TYR A 498 5.74 -5.12 17.51
N CYS A 499 5.30 -4.94 18.76
CA CYS A 499 6.16 -4.45 19.85
C CYS A 499 7.36 -5.39 20.07
N PHE A 500 7.12 -6.70 19.99
CA PHE A 500 8.16 -7.72 20.11
C PHE A 500 9.15 -7.66 18.95
N ASP A 501 8.67 -7.53 17.70
CA ASP A 501 9.54 -7.38 16.54
C ASP A 501 10.41 -6.11 16.63
N VAL A 502 9.84 -4.98 17.07
CA VAL A 502 10.58 -3.72 17.27
C VAL A 502 11.67 -3.91 18.31
N SER A 503 11.36 -4.55 19.45
CA SER A 503 12.36 -4.83 20.49
C SER A 503 13.47 -5.75 19.99
N ASN A 504 13.13 -6.82 19.26
CA ASN A 504 14.13 -7.75 18.73
C ASN A 504 15.08 -7.06 17.75
N ARG A 505 14.55 -6.20 16.87
CA ARG A 505 15.34 -5.43 15.92
C ARG A 505 16.22 -4.38 16.61
N ALA A 506 15.71 -3.72 17.65
CA ALA A 506 16.49 -2.77 18.45
C ALA A 506 17.62 -3.45 19.22
N PHE A 507 17.41 -4.68 19.69
CA PHE A 507 18.43 -5.47 20.38
C PHE A 507 19.62 -5.81 19.48
N PHE A 508 19.44 -5.96 18.16
CA PHE A 508 20.51 -6.42 17.27
C PHE A 508 21.75 -5.50 17.24
N PRO A 509 21.64 -4.17 17.04
CA PRO A 509 22.83 -3.32 17.14
C PRO A 509 23.39 -3.21 18.55
N LEU A 510 22.55 -3.28 19.59
CA LEU A 510 23.02 -3.36 20.98
C LEU A 510 23.88 -4.60 21.19
N TYR A 511 23.44 -5.75 20.67
CA TYR A 511 24.20 -6.99 20.65
C TYR A 511 25.57 -6.80 20.00
N LEU A 512 25.61 -6.22 18.80
CA LEU A 512 26.88 -6.01 18.10
C LEU A 512 27.85 -5.13 18.90
N HIS A 513 27.37 -4.07 19.55
CA HIS A 513 28.23 -3.20 20.34
C HIS A 513 28.71 -3.88 21.63
N LEU A 514 27.79 -4.42 22.43
CA LEU A 514 28.09 -4.86 23.80
C LEU A 514 28.56 -6.30 23.90
N TYR A 515 28.32 -7.13 22.89
CA TYR A 515 28.67 -8.55 22.91
C TYR A 515 29.75 -8.89 21.90
N VAL A 516 29.81 -8.20 20.74
CA VAL A 516 30.82 -8.49 19.70
C VAL A 516 31.97 -7.49 19.75
N ILE A 517 31.70 -6.20 19.55
CA ILE A 517 32.73 -5.16 19.53
C ILE A 517 33.39 -5.04 20.90
N GLN A 518 32.62 -5.06 21.98
CA GLN A 518 33.15 -5.06 23.34
C GLN A 518 34.12 -6.22 23.59
N PHE A 519 33.77 -7.44 23.15
CA PHE A 519 34.63 -8.61 23.30
C PHE A 519 35.99 -8.41 22.62
N LEU A 520 35.98 -7.89 21.38
CA LEU A 520 37.20 -7.62 20.62
C LEU A 520 38.04 -6.49 21.23
N LEU A 521 37.39 -5.48 21.81
CA LEU A 521 38.05 -4.33 22.42
C LEU A 521 38.42 -4.57 23.89
N LEU A 522 37.98 -5.67 24.52
CA LEU A 522 38.15 -5.91 25.95
C LEU A 522 39.61 -5.74 26.42
N PRO A 523 40.64 -6.29 25.72
CA PRO A 523 42.04 -6.13 26.14
C PRO A 523 42.53 -4.67 26.16
N LEU A 524 41.87 -3.79 25.42
CA LEU A 524 42.11 -2.35 25.46
C LEU A 524 41.29 -1.67 26.56
N LEU A 525 40.01 -2.06 26.70
CA LEU A 525 39.03 -1.42 27.58
C LEU A 525 39.25 -1.73 29.07
N THR A 526 39.87 -2.86 29.41
CA THR A 526 40.14 -3.29 30.79
C THR A 526 41.56 -2.98 31.27
N ARG A 527 42.34 -2.18 30.53
CA ARG A 527 43.67 -1.76 30.96
C ARG A 527 43.60 -0.99 32.27
N ASN A 528 44.41 -1.42 33.24
CA ASN A 528 44.55 -0.77 34.54
C ASN A 528 45.89 -0.04 34.65
N PRO A 529 45.92 1.21 35.17
CA PRO A 529 44.77 2.02 35.61
C PRO A 529 43.92 2.51 34.42
N PRO A 530 42.59 2.69 34.61
CA PRO A 530 41.75 3.29 33.57
C PRO A 530 42.24 4.71 33.30
N ASN A 531 42.50 5.01 32.03
CA ASN A 531 42.89 6.33 31.58
C ASN A 531 41.70 6.99 30.86
N PHE A 532 41.85 8.26 30.48
CA PHE A 532 40.80 8.97 29.77
C PHE A 532 40.37 8.23 28.50
N LEU A 533 41.31 7.63 27.77
CA LEU A 533 41.01 6.91 26.52
C LEU A 533 40.16 5.66 26.77
N THR A 534 40.45 4.85 27.79
CA THR A 534 39.63 3.65 28.09
C THR A 534 38.26 4.02 28.61
N THR A 535 38.15 5.10 29.39
CA THR A 535 36.88 5.66 29.87
C THR A 535 36.05 6.20 28.71
N PHE A 536 36.67 6.97 27.81
CA PHE A 536 36.02 7.49 26.61
C PHE A 536 35.52 6.36 25.71
N LEU A 537 36.37 5.40 25.36
CA LEU A 537 35.99 4.30 24.46
C LEU A 537 34.92 3.40 25.09
N GLY A 538 35.06 3.02 26.36
CA GLY A 538 34.10 2.18 27.06
C GLY A 538 32.72 2.84 27.19
N ASN A 539 32.68 4.09 27.66
CA ASN A 539 31.40 4.80 27.83
C ASN A 539 30.77 5.14 26.48
N THR A 540 31.56 5.46 25.46
CA THR A 540 31.05 5.72 24.10
C THR A 540 30.48 4.45 23.46
N LEU A 541 31.05 3.28 23.74
CA LEU A 541 30.51 2.00 23.26
C LEU A 541 29.11 1.74 23.83
N TYR A 542 28.92 1.93 25.15
CA TYR A 542 27.62 1.81 25.81
C TYR A 542 26.63 2.88 25.37
N LEU A 543 27.08 4.13 25.23
CA LEU A 543 26.25 5.20 24.68
C LEU A 543 25.78 4.81 23.28
N SER A 544 26.68 4.43 22.38
CA SER A 544 26.34 4.03 21.01
C SER A 544 25.30 2.91 20.99
N ALA A 545 25.49 1.86 21.80
CA ALA A 545 24.55 0.75 21.92
C ALA A 545 23.12 1.22 22.30
N LEU A 546 23.01 2.08 23.31
CA LEU A 546 21.73 2.59 23.81
C LEU A 546 21.11 3.64 22.87
N LEU A 547 21.92 4.43 22.19
CA LEU A 547 21.45 5.36 21.14
C LEU A 547 20.84 4.60 19.97
N TYR A 548 21.52 3.57 19.47
CA TYR A 548 20.99 2.72 18.40
C TYR A 548 19.71 2.00 18.83
N TYR A 549 19.67 1.47 20.05
CA TYR A 549 18.47 0.84 20.60
C TYR A 549 17.29 1.83 20.59
N THR A 550 17.48 3.02 21.19
CA THR A 550 16.45 4.07 21.27
C THR A 550 16.01 4.54 19.89
N TYR A 551 16.95 4.75 18.98
CA TYR A 551 16.67 5.21 17.61
C TYR A 551 15.88 4.18 16.80
N ILE A 552 16.21 2.89 16.90
CA ILE A 552 15.48 1.82 16.20
C ILE A 552 14.07 1.66 16.79
N THR A 553 13.94 1.73 18.11
CA THR A 553 12.64 1.76 18.78
C THR A 553 11.78 2.92 18.29
N PHE A 554 12.34 4.13 18.20
CA PHE A 554 11.68 5.29 17.60
C PHE A 554 11.26 5.03 16.16
N LEU A 555 12.16 4.54 15.30
CA LEU A 555 11.86 4.28 13.89
C LEU A 555 10.75 3.24 13.72
N GLY A 556 10.69 2.23 14.61
CA GLY A 556 9.60 1.27 14.68
C GLY A 556 8.27 1.95 14.95
N TYR A 557 8.10 2.59 16.10
CA TYR A 557 6.81 3.18 16.45
C TYR A 557 6.43 4.39 15.56
N ASN A 558 7.40 5.13 15.02
CA ASN A 558 7.14 6.19 14.05
C ASN A 558 6.66 5.66 12.68
N ALA A 559 6.77 4.36 12.40
CA ALA A 559 6.18 3.76 11.21
C ALA A 559 4.65 3.57 11.34
N LEU A 560 4.11 3.65 12.55
CA LEU A 560 2.67 3.53 12.82
C LEU A 560 1.99 4.88 12.60
N PRO A 561 1.09 5.02 11.60
CA PRO A 561 0.52 6.30 11.19
C PRO A 561 -0.48 6.88 12.20
N PHE A 562 -1.00 6.06 13.11
CA PHE A 562 -1.96 6.45 14.15
C PHE A 562 -1.28 6.90 15.45
N LEU A 563 0.05 6.90 15.53
CA LEU A 563 0.78 7.44 16.68
C LEU A 563 1.25 8.87 16.40
N HIS A 564 1.00 9.78 17.34
CA HIS A 564 1.33 11.20 17.28
C HIS A 564 2.56 11.51 18.13
N ASN A 565 3.37 12.49 17.72
CA ASN A 565 4.50 13.01 18.51
C ASN A 565 5.48 11.93 19.02
N THR A 566 5.70 10.88 18.22
CA THR A 566 6.62 9.78 18.52
C THR A 566 8.07 10.22 18.67
N GLU A 567 8.43 11.45 18.27
CA GLU A 567 9.73 12.08 18.49
C GLU A 567 10.13 12.11 19.97
N LEU A 568 9.16 12.12 20.90
CA LEU A 568 9.47 12.07 22.34
C LEU A 568 10.10 10.73 22.75
N LEU A 569 9.97 9.68 21.94
CA LEU A 569 10.72 8.42 22.15
C LEU A 569 12.23 8.61 21.97
N LEU A 570 12.69 9.73 21.41
CA LEU A 570 14.11 10.09 21.33
C LEU A 570 14.62 10.80 22.59
N LEU A 571 13.76 11.22 23.53
CA LEU A 571 14.20 11.90 24.76
C LEU A 571 15.28 11.13 25.56
N PRO A 572 15.23 9.79 25.66
CA PRO A 572 16.31 9.05 26.33
C PRO A 572 17.69 9.30 25.73
N ILE A 573 17.81 9.60 24.43
CA ILE A 573 19.09 9.94 23.79
C ILE A 573 19.72 11.15 24.47
N LEU A 574 18.94 12.21 24.72
CA LEU A 574 19.45 13.42 25.36
C LEU A 574 19.95 13.11 26.78
N VAL A 575 19.16 12.35 27.57
CA VAL A 575 19.53 11.95 28.93
C VAL A 575 20.80 11.13 28.92
N LEU A 576 20.91 10.15 28.02
CA LEU A 576 22.08 9.28 27.88
C LEU A 576 23.33 10.06 27.45
N SER A 577 23.20 11.05 26.55
CA SER A 577 24.31 11.92 26.15
C SER A 577 24.81 12.78 27.30
N ILE A 578 23.90 13.29 28.15
CA ILE A 578 24.28 14.04 29.36
C ILE A 578 24.99 13.13 30.35
N LEU A 579 24.43 11.94 30.63
CA LEU A 579 25.04 10.96 31.54
C LEU A 579 26.43 10.53 31.04
N TRP A 580 26.59 10.33 29.74
CA TRP A 580 27.88 10.06 29.13
C TRP A 580 28.86 11.21 29.36
N LEU A 581 28.47 12.46 29.12
CA LEU A 581 29.36 13.61 29.35
C LEU A 581 29.78 13.72 30.83
N VAL A 582 28.82 13.58 31.75
CA VAL A 582 29.08 13.56 33.20
C VAL A 582 30.03 12.43 33.57
N SER A 583 29.86 11.23 33.01
CA SER A 583 30.74 10.09 33.27
C SER A 583 32.19 10.36 32.84
N LEU A 584 32.40 11.07 31.73
CA LEU A 584 33.74 11.43 31.28
C LEU A 584 34.40 12.47 32.20
N ILE A 585 33.64 13.48 32.64
CA ILE A 585 34.13 14.51 33.57
C ILE A 585 34.47 13.90 34.93
N ALA A 586 33.63 13.00 35.44
CA ALA A 586 33.84 12.31 36.70
C ALA A 586 34.92 11.21 36.63
N GLY A 587 35.44 10.90 35.44
CA GLY A 587 36.36 9.78 35.23
C GLY A 587 35.74 8.42 35.54
N TRP A 588 34.40 8.31 35.45
CA TRP A 588 33.66 7.08 35.76
C TRP A 588 33.58 6.16 34.55
N ASN A 589 34.19 4.98 34.63
CA ASN A 589 34.23 3.99 33.54
C ASN A 589 33.18 2.89 33.75
N VAL A 590 32.24 2.78 32.81
CA VAL A 590 31.12 1.82 32.88
C VAL A 590 31.55 0.36 32.87
N ILE A 591 32.69 0.03 32.23
CA ILE A 591 33.17 -1.34 32.10
C ILE A 591 33.83 -1.80 33.40
N THR A 592 34.72 -0.98 33.96
CA THR A 592 35.47 -1.34 35.18
C THR A 592 34.71 -0.97 36.45
N GLN A 593 34.45 0.32 36.67
CA GLN A 593 33.77 0.80 37.88
C GLN A 593 32.27 0.52 37.85
N GLY A 594 31.64 0.58 36.67
CA GLY A 594 30.24 0.21 36.48
C GLY A 594 29.98 -1.29 36.37
N ARG A 595 31.04 -2.12 36.38
CA ARG A 595 30.97 -3.59 36.26
C ARG A 595 30.15 -4.06 35.05
N GLY A 596 30.16 -3.28 33.96
CA GLY A 596 29.32 -3.52 32.79
C GLY A 596 29.56 -4.87 32.12
N VAL A 597 30.78 -5.40 32.17
CA VAL A 597 31.12 -6.74 31.67
C VAL A 597 30.66 -7.83 32.62
N GLU A 598 30.79 -7.63 33.92
CA GLU A 598 30.36 -8.62 34.92
C GLU A 598 28.85 -8.81 34.91
N GLY A 599 28.09 -7.76 34.57
CA GLY A 599 26.65 -7.86 34.32
C GLY A 599 26.29 -8.82 33.18
N LEU A 600 27.20 -9.09 32.23
CA LEU A 600 26.98 -10.10 31.20
C LEU A 600 27.06 -11.52 31.76
N PHE A 601 27.84 -11.76 32.82
CA PHE A 601 28.06 -13.07 33.40
C PHE A 601 27.11 -13.33 34.58
N TRP A 602 25.90 -12.77 34.62
CA TRP A 602 25.01 -12.77 35.78
C TRP A 602 24.93 -14.14 36.53
N GLY A 603 25.76 -14.27 37.58
CA GLY A 603 25.89 -15.48 38.41
C GLY A 603 26.65 -16.67 37.81
N VAL A 604 27.43 -16.50 36.73
CA VAL A 604 28.20 -17.51 35.97
C VAL A 604 29.68 -17.49 36.31
#